data_AF-A0A2H0D5U8-F1
#
_entry.id   AF-A0A2H0D5U8-F1
#
_cell.length_a   1.000
_cell.length_b   1.000
_cell.length_c   1.000
_cell.angle_alpha   90.00
_cell.angle_beta   90.00
_cell.angle_gamma   90.00
#
_symmetry.space_group_name_H-M   'P 1'
#
loop_
_entity.id
_entity.type
_entity.pdbx_description
1 polymer ?
#
loop_
_entity_poly.entity_id
_entity_poly.type
_entity_poly.pdbx_seq_one_letter_code
_entity_poly.pdbx_strand_id
1 'polypeptide(L)'
;QVQSLKRSATKNAKTIDSLKYLVKRLSAKLRERDDLVMGMVDSLFQQITVIPASVNDYESNGVFKKIASTNFFENIKRSVSDNMKFMRVTILTADDLNEIRGQQNEMSARWQKVGPSLAKVYLQSKQQATEVNQINNLFDEWRQQIDDQVWERVYNIFEKKNIHLLQFKSGEEFTNSISSFVQDEIKNYGVKGKDESDKTYTMFVDSLWFKEVEPEWIPYLLNDKMITEANKDSLDNRIKEWKEKVSPSEFPLWIIYVVVGIIMITVLSIVIFRKPVKVENDKTEVN
;
A
#
# COMPACT_ATOMS: atom_id res chain seq x y z
N GLN A 1 -2.58 -0.15 37.50
CA GLN A 1 -2.51 0.66 36.25
C GLN A 1 -1.77 -0.05 35.10
N VAL A 2 -0.53 -0.56 35.28
CA VAL A 2 0.20 -1.25 34.20
C VAL A 2 -0.50 -2.54 33.73
N GLN A 3 -1.08 -3.33 34.62
CA GLN A 3 -1.82 -4.55 34.24
C GLN A 3 -3.15 -4.27 33.52
N SER A 4 -3.86 -3.19 33.88
CA SER A 4 -5.08 -2.78 33.18
C SER A 4 -4.76 -2.22 31.80
N LEU A 5 -3.67 -1.47 31.65
CA LEU A 5 -3.15 -1.03 30.34
C LEU A 5 -2.73 -2.20 29.46
N LYS A 6 -2.03 -3.20 30.01
CA LYS A 6 -1.67 -4.44 29.28
C LYS A 6 -2.91 -5.22 28.84
N ARG A 7 -3.91 -5.40 29.72
CA ARG A 7 -5.17 -6.07 29.36
C ARG A 7 -5.96 -5.33 28.29
N SER A 8 -6.03 -4.00 28.37
CA SER A 8 -6.66 -3.17 27.33
C SER A 8 -5.88 -3.23 26.00
N ALA A 9 -4.55 -3.20 26.03
CA ALA A 9 -3.72 -3.35 24.84
C ALA A 9 -3.92 -4.73 24.17
N THR A 10 -3.98 -5.81 24.94
CA THR A 10 -4.24 -7.15 24.40
C THR A 10 -5.68 -7.29 23.86
N LYS A 11 -6.68 -6.70 24.53
CA LYS A 11 -8.06 -6.68 24.04
C LYS A 11 -8.16 -5.92 22.72
N ASN A 12 -7.49 -4.76 22.63
CA ASN A 12 -7.44 -3.96 21.41
C ASN A 12 -6.74 -4.71 20.28
N ALA A 13 -5.62 -5.39 20.55
CA ALA A 13 -4.93 -6.24 19.57
C ALA A 13 -5.86 -7.34 19.04
N LYS A 14 -6.54 -8.10 19.92
CA LYS A 14 -7.48 -9.14 19.51
C LYS A 14 -8.65 -8.61 18.67
N THR A 15 -9.18 -7.44 19.00
CA THR A 15 -10.22 -6.78 18.21
C THR A 15 -9.69 -6.38 16.83
N ILE A 16 -8.50 -5.78 16.76
CA ILE A 16 -7.85 -5.41 15.49
C ILE A 16 -7.61 -6.64 14.63
N ASP A 17 -7.10 -7.74 15.19
CA ASP A 17 -6.87 -8.99 14.47
C ASP A 17 -8.18 -9.59 13.94
N SER A 18 -9.24 -9.53 14.76
CA SER A 18 -10.58 -9.99 14.35
C SER A 18 -11.14 -9.13 13.20
N LEU A 19 -10.94 -7.81 13.25
CA LEU A 19 -11.34 -6.91 12.17
C LEU A 19 -10.54 -7.17 10.90
N LYS A 20 -9.21 -7.31 10.98
CA LYS A 20 -8.37 -7.69 9.84
C LYS A 20 -8.80 -9.01 9.22
N TYR A 21 -9.11 -10.01 10.05
CA TYR A 21 -9.63 -11.29 9.58
C TYR A 21 -10.98 -11.14 8.86
N LEU A 22 -11.90 -10.35 9.40
CA LEU A 22 -13.20 -10.10 8.75
C LEU A 22 -13.05 -9.37 7.41
N VAL A 23 -12.14 -8.38 7.33
CA VAL A 23 -11.80 -7.67 6.09
C VAL A 23 -11.27 -8.65 5.04
N LYS A 24 -10.27 -9.47 5.39
CA LYS A 24 -9.73 -10.48 4.48
C LYS A 24 -10.78 -11.48 4.02
N ARG A 25 -11.64 -11.95 4.94
CA ARG A 25 -12.72 -12.88 4.60
C ARG A 25 -13.75 -12.26 3.68
N LEU A 26 -14.08 -10.99 3.87
CA LEU A 26 -15.03 -10.28 3.01
C LEU A 26 -14.43 -10.03 1.61
N SER A 27 -13.17 -9.59 1.55
CA SER A 27 -12.42 -9.45 0.29
C SER A 27 -12.37 -10.77 -0.49
N ALA A 28 -12.04 -11.88 0.18
CA ALA A 28 -12.02 -13.20 -0.45
C ALA A 28 -13.39 -13.61 -1.00
N LYS A 29 -14.49 -13.33 -0.29
CA LYS A 29 -15.85 -13.62 -0.77
C LYS A 29 -16.26 -12.76 -1.96
N LEU A 30 -15.82 -11.50 -2.01
CA LEU A 30 -16.05 -10.64 -3.18
C LEU A 30 -15.30 -11.20 -4.38
N ARG A 31 -14.03 -11.57 -4.20
CA ARG A 31 -13.23 -12.22 -5.23
C ARG A 31 -13.86 -13.51 -5.75
N GLU A 32 -14.29 -14.41 -4.87
CA GLU A 32 -14.98 -15.66 -5.27
C GLU A 32 -16.21 -15.37 -6.14
N ARG A 33 -16.99 -14.35 -5.78
CA ARG A 33 -18.14 -13.93 -6.58
C ARG A 33 -17.72 -13.37 -7.92
N ASP A 34 -16.68 -12.54 -7.96
CA ASP A 34 -16.20 -11.91 -9.19
C ASP A 34 -15.62 -12.97 -10.15
N ASP A 35 -14.93 -13.96 -9.61
CA ASP A 35 -14.47 -15.15 -10.34
C ASP A 35 -15.65 -15.95 -10.91
N LEU A 36 -16.74 -16.11 -10.16
CA LEU A 36 -17.97 -16.75 -10.66
C LEU A 36 -18.61 -15.92 -11.78
N VAL A 37 -18.69 -14.60 -11.64
CA VAL A 37 -19.21 -13.70 -12.68
C VAL A 37 -18.35 -13.83 -13.94
N MET A 38 -17.02 -13.83 -13.81
CA MET A 38 -16.10 -14.01 -14.94
C MET A 38 -16.16 -15.42 -15.54
N GLY A 39 -16.39 -16.45 -14.74
CA GLY A 39 -16.66 -17.80 -15.25
C GLY A 39 -17.93 -17.87 -16.10
N MET A 40 -18.96 -17.10 -15.74
CA MET A 40 -20.15 -16.95 -16.58
C MET A 40 -19.84 -16.18 -17.87
N VAL A 41 -19.00 -15.13 -17.82
CA VAL A 41 -18.49 -14.42 -19.02
C VAL A 41 -17.86 -15.42 -19.99
N ASP A 42 -16.93 -16.23 -19.49
CA ASP A 42 -16.17 -17.18 -20.30
C ASP A 42 -17.09 -18.25 -20.89
N SER A 43 -18.05 -18.76 -20.11
CA SER A 43 -19.03 -19.72 -20.60
C SER A 43 -19.94 -19.14 -21.69
N LEU A 44 -20.41 -17.90 -21.54
CA LEU A 44 -21.24 -17.24 -22.56
C LEU A 44 -20.42 -16.96 -23.82
N PHE A 45 -19.15 -16.56 -23.67
CA PHE A 45 -18.27 -16.33 -24.80
C PHE A 45 -17.97 -17.62 -25.58
N GLN A 46 -17.74 -18.74 -24.91
CA GLN A 46 -17.55 -20.04 -25.56
C GLN A 46 -18.80 -20.49 -26.34
N GLN A 47 -20.00 -20.19 -25.85
CA GLN A 47 -21.23 -20.50 -26.59
C GLN A 47 -21.29 -19.71 -27.91
N ILE A 48 -20.75 -18.48 -27.96
CA ILE A 48 -20.69 -17.70 -29.20
C ILE A 48 -19.74 -18.34 -30.22
N THR A 49 -18.57 -18.83 -29.79
CA THR A 49 -17.56 -19.36 -30.70
C THR A 49 -17.93 -20.72 -31.30
N VAL A 50 -18.80 -21.49 -30.62
CA VAL A 50 -19.22 -22.84 -31.05
C VAL A 50 -20.43 -22.81 -32.00
N ILE A 51 -21.22 -21.73 -32.04
CA ILE A 51 -22.40 -21.63 -32.93
C ILE A 51 -21.93 -21.36 -34.37
N PRO A 52 -22.11 -22.28 -35.33
CA PRO A 52 -21.80 -22.04 -36.73
C PRO A 52 -22.69 -20.93 -37.29
N ALA A 53 -22.16 -20.11 -38.19
CA ALA A 53 -22.86 -18.99 -38.85
C ALA A 53 -24.14 -19.37 -39.64
N SER A 54 -24.55 -20.64 -39.62
CA SER A 54 -25.62 -21.20 -40.45
C SER A 54 -26.79 -21.84 -39.67
N VAL A 55 -26.90 -21.69 -38.35
CA VAL A 55 -28.07 -22.21 -37.62
C VAL A 55 -29.17 -21.16 -37.59
N ASN A 56 -30.14 -21.37 -38.48
CA ASN A 56 -31.34 -20.56 -38.67
C ASN A 56 -32.17 -20.50 -37.37
N ASP A 57 -32.43 -19.27 -36.92
CA ASP A 57 -33.37 -18.91 -35.85
C ASP A 57 -34.76 -19.51 -36.14
N TYR A 58 -35.57 -19.94 -35.16
CA TYR A 58 -36.60 -19.01 -34.69
C TYR A 58 -37.25 -19.34 -33.32
N GLU A 59 -37.22 -20.57 -32.77
CA GLU A 59 -38.23 -20.91 -31.73
C GLU A 59 -37.74 -21.39 -30.35
N SER A 60 -36.46 -21.66 -30.10
CA SER A 60 -36.03 -22.15 -28.77
C SER A 60 -35.05 -21.26 -27.98
N ASN A 61 -34.49 -20.20 -28.58
CA ASN A 61 -33.30 -19.53 -28.02
C ASN A 61 -33.49 -18.05 -27.61
N GLY A 62 -34.60 -17.39 -27.96
CA GLY A 62 -34.77 -15.95 -27.70
C GLY A 62 -34.92 -15.57 -26.22
N VAL A 63 -35.69 -16.36 -25.46
CA VAL A 63 -35.96 -16.09 -24.04
C VAL A 63 -34.75 -16.44 -23.16
N PHE A 64 -34.10 -17.58 -23.40
CA PHE A 64 -32.88 -17.97 -22.68
C PHE A 64 -31.70 -17.02 -22.98
N LYS A 65 -31.49 -16.61 -24.24
CA LYS A 65 -30.47 -15.61 -24.58
C LYS A 65 -30.72 -14.28 -23.87
N LYS A 66 -31.99 -13.84 -23.73
CA LYS A 66 -32.35 -12.55 -23.14
C LYS A 66 -32.34 -12.53 -21.61
N ILE A 67 -32.74 -13.64 -20.97
CA ILE A 67 -32.65 -13.81 -19.51
C ILE A 67 -31.18 -13.98 -19.09
N ALA A 68 -30.39 -14.75 -19.85
CA ALA A 68 -28.95 -14.87 -19.63
C ALA A 68 -28.24 -13.53 -19.83
N SER A 69 -28.62 -12.74 -20.85
CA SER A 69 -27.98 -11.45 -21.13
C SER A 69 -28.28 -10.37 -20.10
N THR A 70 -29.55 -10.21 -19.72
CA THR A 70 -29.95 -9.13 -18.80
C THR A 70 -29.38 -9.36 -17.41
N ASN A 71 -29.35 -10.61 -16.94
CA ASN A 71 -28.72 -10.94 -15.66
C ASN A 71 -27.19 -10.80 -15.72
N PHE A 72 -26.58 -11.05 -16.88
CA PHE A 72 -25.13 -11.00 -17.02
C PHE A 72 -24.53 -9.60 -16.88
N PHE A 73 -24.97 -8.63 -17.69
CA PHE A 73 -24.39 -7.29 -17.65
C PHE A 73 -24.65 -6.61 -16.30
N GLU A 74 -25.84 -6.81 -15.72
CA GLU A 74 -26.17 -6.35 -14.37
C GLU A 74 -25.29 -7.02 -13.30
N ASN A 75 -24.95 -8.30 -13.44
CA ASN A 75 -24.04 -8.96 -12.50
C ASN A 75 -22.62 -8.38 -12.55
N ILE A 76 -22.12 -7.99 -13.73
CA ILE A 76 -20.83 -7.28 -13.84
C ILE A 76 -20.91 -5.92 -13.15
N LYS A 77 -21.93 -5.10 -13.49
CA LYS A 77 -22.11 -3.78 -12.87
C LYS A 77 -22.19 -3.88 -11.35
N ARG A 78 -22.96 -4.86 -10.86
CA ARG A 78 -23.13 -5.13 -9.43
C ARG A 78 -21.82 -5.58 -8.79
N SER A 79 -21.08 -6.46 -9.46
CA SER A 79 -19.78 -6.93 -8.98
C SER A 79 -18.80 -5.77 -8.77
N VAL A 80 -18.63 -4.92 -9.78
CA VAL A 80 -17.78 -3.72 -9.70
C VAL A 80 -18.28 -2.75 -8.62
N SER A 81 -19.59 -2.49 -8.58
CA SER A 81 -20.21 -1.58 -7.60
C SER A 81 -20.03 -2.04 -6.15
N ASP A 82 -20.13 -3.35 -5.90
CA ASP A 82 -19.97 -3.91 -4.57
C ASP A 82 -18.50 -3.88 -4.12
N ASN A 83 -17.53 -4.02 -5.03
CA ASN A 83 -16.11 -3.80 -4.72
C ASN A 83 -15.84 -2.35 -4.34
N MET A 84 -16.35 -1.41 -5.13
CA MET A 84 -16.29 0.02 -4.80
C MET A 84 -16.95 0.33 -3.44
N LYS A 85 -18.10 -0.30 -3.15
CA LYS A 85 -18.77 -0.16 -1.85
C LYS A 85 -17.95 -0.73 -0.71
N PHE A 86 -17.35 -1.91 -0.87
CA PHE A 86 -16.47 -2.54 0.11
C PHE A 86 -15.29 -1.63 0.47
N MET A 87 -14.64 -1.04 -0.53
CA MET A 87 -13.53 -0.10 -0.33
C MET A 87 -13.95 1.15 0.44
N ARG A 88 -15.15 1.70 0.21
CA ARG A 88 -15.64 2.89 0.93
C ARG A 88 -15.87 2.66 2.42
N VAL A 89 -16.21 1.44 2.82
CA VAL A 89 -16.60 1.11 4.19
C VAL A 89 -15.49 0.42 4.98
N THR A 90 -14.33 0.21 4.36
CA THR A 90 -13.26 -0.62 4.92
C THR A 90 -11.95 0.16 5.01
N ILE A 91 -11.21 -0.07 6.08
CA ILE A 91 -9.84 0.41 6.21
C ILE A 91 -8.91 -0.64 5.62
N LEU A 92 -8.29 -0.30 4.49
CA LEU A 92 -7.43 -1.18 3.71
C LEU A 92 -5.95 -0.81 3.93
N THR A 93 -5.09 -1.82 4.02
CA THR A 93 -3.63 -1.70 4.02
C THR A 93 -3.08 -1.55 2.60
N ALA A 94 -1.79 -1.24 2.45
CA ALA A 94 -1.14 -1.21 1.13
C ALA A 94 -1.26 -2.56 0.41
N ASP A 95 -1.07 -3.67 1.13
CA ASP A 95 -1.24 -5.02 0.60
C ASP A 95 -2.68 -5.28 0.13
N ASP A 96 -3.68 -4.90 0.93
CA ASP A 96 -5.09 -5.10 0.55
C ASP A 96 -5.44 -4.27 -0.71
N LEU A 97 -4.94 -3.05 -0.82
CA LEU A 97 -5.14 -2.19 -1.99
C LEU A 97 -4.45 -2.78 -3.24
N ASN A 98 -3.27 -3.37 -3.08
CA ASN A 98 -2.55 -4.05 -4.16
C ASN A 98 -3.34 -5.25 -4.68
N GLU A 99 -3.89 -6.07 -3.79
CA GLU A 99 -4.74 -7.21 -4.17
C GLU A 99 -5.99 -6.75 -4.93
N ILE A 100 -6.66 -5.69 -4.46
CA ILE A 100 -7.86 -5.14 -5.10
C ILE A 100 -7.51 -4.53 -6.46
N ARG A 101 -6.39 -3.83 -6.58
CA ARG A 101 -5.93 -3.31 -7.88
C ARG A 101 -5.65 -4.42 -8.86
N GLY A 102 -5.01 -5.51 -8.42
CA GLY A 102 -4.81 -6.71 -9.23
C GLY A 102 -6.14 -7.27 -9.76
N GLN A 103 -7.14 -7.39 -8.89
CA GLN A 103 -8.49 -7.84 -9.27
C GLN A 103 -9.16 -6.89 -10.27
N GLN A 104 -9.11 -5.58 -10.02
CA GLN A 104 -9.68 -4.56 -10.91
C GLN A 104 -9.04 -4.63 -12.29
N ASN A 105 -7.71 -4.71 -12.37
CA ASN A 105 -6.96 -4.80 -13.62
C ASN A 105 -7.33 -6.08 -14.40
N GLU A 106 -7.38 -7.23 -13.72
CA GLU A 106 -7.73 -8.50 -14.34
C GLU A 106 -9.15 -8.46 -14.92
N MET A 107 -10.11 -8.02 -14.10
CA MET A 107 -11.52 -7.99 -14.46
C MET A 107 -11.79 -7.01 -15.62
N SER A 108 -11.17 -5.82 -15.56
CA SER A 108 -11.24 -4.82 -16.62
C SER A 108 -10.64 -5.34 -17.93
N ALA A 109 -9.46 -5.96 -17.87
CA ALA A 109 -8.79 -6.51 -19.05
C ALA A 109 -9.58 -7.67 -19.69
N ARG A 110 -10.20 -8.54 -18.89
CA ARG A 110 -11.11 -9.58 -19.40
C ARG A 110 -12.32 -8.95 -20.07
N TRP A 111 -12.97 -8.01 -19.40
CA TRP A 111 -14.13 -7.29 -19.94
C TRP A 111 -13.83 -6.60 -21.27
N GLN A 112 -12.72 -5.87 -21.38
CA GLN A 112 -12.33 -5.18 -22.62
C GLN A 112 -12.20 -6.12 -23.82
N LYS A 113 -11.78 -7.38 -23.58
CA LYS A 113 -11.62 -8.39 -24.64
C LYS A 113 -12.96 -8.99 -25.11
N VAL A 114 -13.90 -9.21 -24.20
CA VAL A 114 -15.10 -10.03 -24.46
C VAL A 114 -16.41 -9.23 -24.44
N GLY A 115 -16.46 -8.13 -23.70
CA GLY A 115 -17.64 -7.29 -23.48
C GLY A 115 -18.31 -6.80 -24.77
N PRO A 116 -17.55 -6.22 -25.74
CA PRO A 116 -18.13 -5.78 -27.01
C PRO A 116 -18.76 -6.93 -27.83
N SER A 117 -18.12 -8.09 -27.86
CA SER A 117 -18.62 -9.28 -28.57
C SER A 117 -19.88 -9.84 -27.93
N LEU A 118 -19.91 -9.89 -26.59
CA LEU A 118 -21.10 -10.30 -25.84
C LEU A 118 -22.25 -9.32 -26.07
N ALA A 119 -21.99 -8.01 -26.00
CA ALA A 119 -23.01 -7.00 -26.29
C ALA A 119 -23.58 -7.18 -27.71
N LYS A 120 -22.74 -7.44 -28.71
CA LYS A 120 -23.18 -7.65 -30.09
C LYS A 120 -24.15 -8.82 -30.26
N VAL A 121 -23.93 -9.92 -29.54
CA VAL A 121 -24.76 -11.14 -29.64
C VAL A 121 -26.03 -11.05 -28.80
N TYR A 122 -25.92 -10.43 -27.62
CA TYR A 122 -26.92 -10.56 -26.57
C TYR A 122 -27.77 -9.31 -26.34
N LEU A 123 -27.41 -8.17 -26.93
CA LEU A 123 -28.14 -6.90 -26.82
C LEU A 123 -28.62 -6.41 -28.19
N GLN A 124 -29.70 -5.63 -28.16
CA GLN A 124 -30.18 -4.91 -29.34
C GLN A 124 -29.16 -3.85 -29.77
N SER A 125 -28.95 -3.66 -31.08
CA SER A 125 -27.98 -2.71 -31.64
C SER A 125 -27.95 -1.34 -30.96
N LYS A 126 -29.13 -0.76 -30.70
CA LYS A 126 -29.29 0.54 -30.03
C LYS A 126 -28.79 0.61 -28.57
N GLN A 127 -28.60 -0.53 -27.90
CA GLN A 127 -28.19 -0.63 -26.49
C GLN A 127 -26.72 -1.03 -26.33
N GLN A 128 -26.09 -1.60 -27.38
CA GLN A 128 -24.75 -2.20 -27.30
C GLN A 128 -23.69 -1.20 -26.81
N ALA A 129 -23.59 -0.05 -27.47
CA ALA A 129 -22.61 0.97 -27.12
C ALA A 129 -22.85 1.54 -25.72
N THR A 130 -24.10 1.81 -25.36
CA THR A 130 -24.46 2.34 -24.05
C THR A 130 -24.07 1.39 -22.92
N GLU A 131 -24.41 0.10 -23.06
CA GLU A 131 -24.13 -0.89 -22.03
C GLU A 131 -22.62 -1.10 -21.84
N VAL A 132 -21.88 -1.18 -22.95
CA VAL A 132 -20.42 -1.35 -22.91
C VAL A 132 -19.75 -0.15 -22.26
N ASN A 133 -20.17 1.06 -22.61
CA ASN A 133 -19.62 2.29 -22.04
C ASN A 133 -19.95 2.42 -20.55
N GLN A 134 -21.15 2.03 -20.12
CA GLN A 134 -21.50 2.05 -18.69
C GLN A 134 -20.56 1.15 -17.87
N ILE A 135 -20.29 -0.06 -18.34
CA ILE A 135 -19.40 -0.98 -17.62
C ILE A 135 -17.94 -0.48 -17.67
N ASN A 136 -17.49 0.07 -18.80
CA ASN A 136 -16.16 0.67 -18.89
C ASN A 136 -16.00 1.82 -17.87
N ASN A 137 -17.00 2.71 -17.79
CA ASN A 137 -16.98 3.81 -16.83
C ASN A 137 -16.93 3.28 -15.38
N LEU A 138 -17.66 2.22 -15.05
CA LEU A 138 -17.57 1.60 -13.72
C LEU A 138 -16.16 1.07 -13.41
N PHE A 139 -15.46 0.50 -14.39
CA PHE A 139 -14.07 0.07 -14.18
C PHE A 139 -13.12 1.25 -14.00
N ASP A 140 -13.32 2.36 -14.71
CA ASP A 140 -12.53 3.59 -14.53
C ASP A 140 -12.81 4.24 -13.17
N GLU A 141 -14.07 4.30 -12.74
CA GLU A 141 -14.48 4.76 -11.41
C GLU A 141 -13.85 3.90 -10.31
N TRP A 142 -13.85 2.57 -10.47
CA TRP A 142 -13.22 1.67 -9.51
C TRP A 142 -11.71 1.90 -9.44
N ARG A 143 -11.03 2.06 -10.58
CA ARG A 143 -9.60 2.42 -10.61
C ARG A 143 -9.34 3.72 -9.86
N GLN A 144 -10.10 4.77 -10.17
CA GLN A 144 -9.95 6.07 -9.52
C GLN A 144 -10.18 5.97 -8.01
N GLN A 145 -11.16 5.19 -7.58
CA GLN A 145 -11.43 5.01 -6.16
C GLN A 145 -10.28 4.28 -5.42
N ILE A 146 -9.58 3.36 -6.09
CA ILE A 146 -8.36 2.75 -5.55
C ILE A 146 -7.28 3.81 -5.38
N ASP A 147 -7.05 4.64 -6.40
CA ASP A 147 -6.05 5.71 -6.36
C ASP A 147 -6.37 6.73 -5.24
N ASP A 148 -7.62 7.15 -5.12
CA ASP A 148 -8.07 8.06 -4.06
C ASP A 148 -7.84 7.46 -2.66
N GLN A 149 -8.16 6.18 -2.45
CA GLN A 149 -7.90 5.50 -1.18
C GLN A 149 -6.40 5.43 -0.86
N VAL A 150 -5.54 5.16 -1.85
CA VAL A 150 -4.08 5.16 -1.65
C VAL A 150 -3.61 6.52 -1.16
N TRP A 151 -3.97 7.59 -1.87
CA TRP A 151 -3.52 8.94 -1.50
C TRP A 151 -4.08 9.38 -0.15
N GLU A 152 -5.34 9.07 0.13
CA GLU A 152 -5.97 9.33 1.44
C GLU A 152 -5.22 8.60 2.57
N ARG A 153 -4.81 7.34 2.36
CA ARG A 153 -4.07 6.56 3.36
C ARG A 153 -2.70 7.15 3.61
N VAL A 154 -1.95 7.47 2.55
CA VAL A 154 -0.63 8.09 2.66
C VAL A 154 -0.74 9.43 3.39
N TYR A 155 -1.68 10.29 3.00
CA TYR A 155 -1.92 11.58 3.65
C TYR A 155 -2.24 11.42 5.16
N ASN A 156 -3.10 10.46 5.50
CA ASN A 156 -3.48 10.19 6.89
C ASN A 156 -2.33 9.71 7.77
N ILE A 157 -1.24 9.17 7.21
CA ILE A 157 -0.04 8.81 7.99
C ILE A 157 0.62 10.07 8.56
N PHE A 158 0.72 11.12 7.74
CA PHE A 158 1.28 12.41 8.16
C PHE A 158 0.38 13.14 9.15
N GLU A 159 -0.92 13.23 8.87
CA GLU A 159 -1.89 13.89 9.76
C GLU A 159 -1.91 13.25 11.16
N LYS A 160 -1.82 11.92 11.27
CA LYS A 160 -1.78 11.21 12.56
C LYS A 160 -0.57 11.56 13.42
N LYS A 161 0.52 12.04 12.82
CA LYS A 161 1.71 12.52 13.54
C LYS A 161 1.70 14.05 13.69
N ASN A 162 0.60 14.73 13.36
CA ASN A 162 0.47 16.18 13.32
C ASN A 162 1.45 16.84 12.33
N ILE A 163 1.78 16.16 11.23
CA ILE A 163 2.52 16.74 10.11
C ILE A 163 1.49 17.18 9.08
N HIS A 164 1.27 18.49 9.00
CA HIS A 164 0.29 19.08 8.09
C HIS A 164 0.91 19.29 6.72
N LEU A 165 0.52 18.43 5.79
CA LEU A 165 0.90 18.52 4.38
C LEU A 165 -0.22 19.20 3.57
N LEU A 166 0.14 19.75 2.42
CA LEU A 166 -0.87 20.06 1.40
C LEU A 166 -1.49 18.73 0.92
N GLN A 167 -2.80 18.71 0.70
CA GLN A 167 -3.46 17.52 0.14
C GLN A 167 -2.91 17.21 -1.25
N PHE A 168 -2.85 15.92 -1.57
CA PHE A 168 -2.35 15.42 -2.85
C PHE A 168 -3.20 14.24 -3.34
N LYS A 169 -3.33 14.14 -4.66
CA LYS A 169 -4.03 13.06 -5.38
C LYS A 169 -3.23 12.53 -6.58
N SER A 170 -1.96 12.93 -6.68
CA SER A 170 -1.04 12.47 -7.72
C SER A 170 0.38 12.40 -7.19
N GLY A 171 1.26 11.68 -7.89
CA GLY A 171 2.66 11.58 -7.52
C GLY A 171 3.40 12.92 -7.55
N GLU A 172 3.03 13.81 -8.49
CA GLU A 172 3.59 15.16 -8.55
C GLU A 172 3.13 16.00 -7.36
N GLU A 173 1.84 16.00 -7.04
CA GLU A 173 1.31 16.73 -5.88
C GLU A 173 1.89 16.19 -4.56
N PHE A 174 2.03 14.87 -4.43
CA PHE A 174 2.67 14.22 -3.30
C PHE A 174 4.12 14.69 -3.13
N THR A 175 4.87 14.66 -4.23
CA THR A 175 6.28 15.10 -4.25
C THR A 175 6.40 16.57 -3.85
N ASN A 176 5.56 17.43 -4.43
CA ASN A 176 5.55 18.86 -4.17
C ASN A 176 5.14 19.15 -2.72
N SER A 177 4.12 18.47 -2.21
CA SER A 177 3.62 18.68 -0.85
C SER A 177 4.68 18.39 0.22
N ILE A 178 5.37 17.25 0.11
CA ILE A 178 6.49 16.93 1.00
C ILE A 178 7.65 17.91 0.78
N SER A 179 7.99 18.21 -0.47
CA SER A 179 9.12 19.10 -0.77
C SER A 179 8.91 20.51 -0.23
N SER A 180 7.68 21.01 -0.27
CA SER A 180 7.27 22.29 0.31
C SER A 180 7.34 22.25 1.84
N PHE A 181 6.76 21.22 2.48
CA PHE A 181 6.85 21.05 3.93
C PHE A 181 8.30 21.05 4.41
N VAL A 182 9.15 20.24 3.79
CA VAL A 182 10.58 20.17 4.13
C VAL A 182 11.28 21.50 3.89
N GLN A 183 10.95 22.21 2.80
CA GLN A 183 11.54 23.52 2.52
C GLN A 183 11.19 24.56 3.59
N ASP A 184 9.95 24.55 4.05
CA ASP A 184 9.48 25.49 5.08
C ASP A 184 10.12 25.17 6.43
N GLU A 185 10.30 23.89 6.77
CA GLU A 185 11.06 23.50 7.96
C GLU A 185 12.55 23.89 7.87
N ILE A 186 13.17 23.77 6.69
CA ILE A 186 14.54 24.27 6.46
C ILE A 186 14.62 25.79 6.62
N LYS A 187 13.70 26.55 6.02
CA LYS A 187 13.70 28.03 6.09
C LYS A 187 13.49 28.55 7.52
N ASN A 188 12.70 27.84 8.30
CA ASN A 188 12.37 28.22 9.68
C ASN A 188 13.36 27.67 10.71
N TYR A 189 14.38 26.93 10.28
CA TYR A 189 15.47 26.44 11.11
C TYR A 189 16.26 27.63 11.68
N GLY A 190 16.01 27.98 12.95
CA GLY A 190 16.57 29.15 13.63
C GLY A 190 15.54 30.23 14.00
N VAL A 191 14.34 30.18 13.41
CA VAL A 191 13.18 30.96 13.88
C VAL A 191 12.41 30.14 14.93
N LYS A 192 12.19 28.86 14.63
CA LYS A 192 11.77 27.85 15.62
C LYS A 192 13.05 27.41 16.35
N GLY A 193 13.00 27.33 17.68
CA GLY A 193 14.19 26.97 18.47
C GLY A 193 14.79 25.63 18.01
N LYS A 194 16.12 25.45 18.15
CA LYS A 194 16.85 24.26 17.67
C LYS A 194 16.18 22.95 18.10
N ASP A 195 15.81 22.84 19.38
CA ASP A 195 15.14 21.65 19.94
C ASP A 195 13.81 21.31 19.25
N GLU A 196 13.05 22.32 18.80
CA GLU A 196 11.77 22.13 18.11
C GLU A 196 11.98 21.66 16.66
N SER A 197 12.98 22.21 15.98
CA SER A 197 13.40 21.76 14.65
C SER A 197 13.94 20.33 14.68
N ASP A 198 14.79 19.99 15.65
CA ASP A 198 15.35 18.64 15.83
C ASP A 198 14.23 17.63 16.10
N LYS A 199 13.27 17.99 16.95
CA LYS A 199 12.11 17.16 17.27
C LYS A 199 11.22 16.92 16.05
N THR A 200 10.96 17.97 15.26
CA THR A 200 10.14 17.88 14.05
C THR A 200 10.82 17.00 13.00
N TYR A 201 12.12 17.19 12.79
CA TYR A 201 12.93 16.35 11.91
C TYR A 201 12.90 14.88 12.35
N THR A 202 13.18 14.59 13.62
CA THR A 202 13.18 13.22 14.18
C THR A 202 11.80 12.56 14.07
N MET A 203 10.73 13.33 14.30
CA MET A 203 9.35 12.84 14.15
C MET A 203 9.03 12.50 12.70
N PHE A 204 9.40 13.36 11.76
CA PHE A 204 9.19 13.11 10.33
C PHE A 204 10.03 11.95 9.83
N VAL A 205 11.35 12.03 10.02
CA VAL A 205 12.32 11.14 9.37
C VAL A 205 12.36 9.78 10.05
N ASP A 206 12.61 9.75 11.35
CA ASP A 206 12.87 8.50 12.07
C ASP A 206 11.58 7.79 12.49
N SER A 207 10.47 8.52 12.63
CA SER A 207 9.22 7.95 13.16
C SER A 207 8.14 7.74 12.11
N LEU A 208 8.23 8.40 10.95
CA LEU A 208 7.22 8.31 9.90
C LEU A 208 7.81 7.89 8.56
N TRP A 209 8.81 8.60 8.04
CA TRP A 209 9.32 8.38 6.68
C TRP A 209 9.99 7.02 6.57
N PHE A 210 11.07 6.79 7.31
CA PHE A 210 11.83 5.55 7.23
C PHE A 210 11.15 4.34 7.88
N LYS A 211 10.14 4.56 8.74
CA LYS A 211 9.44 3.48 9.46
C LYS A 211 8.12 3.04 8.84
N GLU A 212 7.39 3.96 8.21
CA GLU A 212 6.04 3.70 7.71
C GLU A 212 5.96 3.98 6.20
N VAL A 213 6.32 5.19 5.74
CA VAL A 213 6.08 5.61 4.34
C VAL A 213 7.02 4.94 3.34
N GLU A 214 8.34 5.01 3.56
CA GLU A 214 9.33 4.45 2.63
C GLU A 214 9.27 2.92 2.52
N PRO A 215 9.20 2.12 3.60
CA PRO A 215 9.21 0.67 3.45
C PRO A 215 7.89 0.10 2.91
N GLU A 216 6.75 0.73 3.18
CA GLU A 216 5.42 0.18 2.81
C GLU A 216 4.87 0.85 1.55
N TRP A 217 4.85 2.18 1.48
CA TRP A 217 4.11 2.91 0.46
C TRP A 217 4.94 3.26 -0.77
N ILE A 218 6.22 3.60 -0.63
CA ILE A 218 7.06 3.94 -1.80
C ILE A 218 7.17 2.76 -2.79
N PRO A 219 7.42 1.51 -2.38
CA PRO A 219 7.41 0.37 -3.30
C PRO A 219 6.06 0.17 -4.00
N TYR A 220 4.96 0.30 -3.24
CA TYR A 220 3.60 0.22 -3.80
C TYR A 220 3.38 1.28 -4.89
N LEU A 221 3.67 2.55 -4.56
CA LEU A 221 3.47 3.67 -5.46
C LEU A 221 4.33 3.58 -6.73
N LEU A 222 5.54 3.03 -6.63
CA LEU A 222 6.41 2.78 -7.79
C LEU A 222 5.90 1.63 -8.67
N ASN A 223 5.54 0.50 -8.04
CA ASN A 223 5.03 -0.68 -8.77
C ASN A 223 3.76 -0.34 -9.56
N ASP A 224 2.88 0.47 -8.98
CA ASP A 224 1.64 0.93 -9.60
C ASP A 224 1.80 2.20 -10.45
N LYS A 225 3.03 2.69 -10.65
CA LYS A 225 3.35 3.89 -11.44
C LYS A 225 2.63 5.15 -10.98
N MET A 226 2.26 5.21 -9.71
CA MET A 226 1.65 6.37 -9.08
C MET A 226 2.70 7.46 -8.78
N ILE A 227 3.95 7.05 -8.62
CA ILE A 227 5.13 7.92 -8.61
C ILE A 227 6.20 7.35 -9.56
N THR A 228 7.19 8.18 -9.92
CA THR A 228 8.36 7.75 -10.69
C THR A 228 9.59 7.62 -9.78
N GLU A 229 10.63 6.93 -10.25
CA GLU A 229 11.95 6.92 -9.56
C GLU A 229 12.51 8.34 -9.40
N ALA A 230 12.30 9.22 -10.38
CA ALA A 230 12.69 10.62 -10.29
C ALA A 230 11.96 11.37 -9.17
N ASN A 231 10.68 11.05 -8.92
CA ASN A 231 9.95 11.60 -7.77
C ASN A 231 10.57 11.13 -6.45
N LYS A 232 10.88 9.84 -6.34
CA LYS A 232 11.55 9.28 -5.16
C LYS A 232 12.90 9.94 -4.91
N ASP A 233 13.76 10.02 -5.94
CA ASP A 233 15.08 10.63 -5.83
C ASP A 233 15.01 12.10 -5.39
N SER A 234 14.03 12.85 -5.92
CA SER A 234 13.77 14.23 -5.52
C SER A 234 13.44 14.34 -4.03
N LEU A 235 12.56 13.47 -3.53
CA LEU A 235 12.19 13.43 -2.11
C LEU A 235 13.37 13.06 -1.21
N ASP A 236 14.13 12.03 -1.60
CA ASP A 236 15.30 11.58 -0.85
C ASP A 236 16.36 12.68 -0.76
N ASN A 237 16.60 13.40 -1.85
CA ASN A 237 17.54 14.53 -1.87
C ASN A 237 17.06 15.66 -0.97
N ARG A 238 15.76 15.99 -1.00
CA ARG A 238 15.19 17.04 -0.17
C ARG A 238 15.25 16.71 1.32
N ILE A 239 15.02 15.46 1.70
CA ILE A 239 15.15 14.98 3.09
C ILE A 239 16.62 15.01 3.53
N LYS A 240 17.57 14.69 2.64
CA LYS A 240 19.02 14.83 2.91
C LYS A 240 19.42 16.29 3.13
N GLU A 241 18.96 17.21 2.28
CA GLU A 241 19.18 18.66 2.46
C GLU A 241 18.70 19.14 3.84
N TRP A 242 17.53 18.64 4.29
CA TRP A 242 17.00 18.98 5.60
C TRP A 242 17.88 18.45 6.74
N LYS A 243 18.37 17.21 6.60
CA LYS A 243 19.31 16.61 7.55
C LYS A 243 20.56 17.45 7.74
N GLU A 244 21.16 17.89 6.63
CA GLU A 244 22.38 18.71 6.64
C GLU A 244 22.18 20.06 7.33
N LYS A 245 20.95 20.58 7.39
CA LYS A 245 20.64 21.81 8.11
C LYS A 245 20.34 21.59 9.58
N VAL A 246 19.55 20.57 9.92
CA VAL A 246 19.14 20.30 11.31
C VAL A 246 20.24 19.63 12.13
N SER A 247 21.06 18.83 11.48
CA SER A 247 22.28 18.26 12.06
C SER A 247 23.45 18.49 11.11
N PRO A 248 23.90 19.75 10.96
CA PRO A 248 25.11 20.03 10.18
C PRO A 248 26.23 19.34 10.94
N SER A 249 26.78 18.26 10.39
CA SER A 249 27.61 17.28 11.13
C SER A 249 28.53 17.95 12.17
N GLU A 250 28.07 18.06 13.41
CA GLU A 250 28.89 18.65 14.49
C GLU A 250 29.98 17.65 14.89
N PHE A 251 29.83 16.38 14.50
CA PHE A 251 30.80 15.32 14.69
C PHE A 251 31.26 14.77 13.35
N PRO A 252 32.39 15.26 12.82
CA PRO A 252 33.03 14.60 11.68
C PRO A 252 33.36 13.15 12.04
N LEU A 253 33.09 12.22 11.12
CA LEU A 253 33.22 10.76 11.31
C LEU A 253 34.57 10.31 11.91
N TRP A 254 35.64 11.12 11.77
CA TRP A 254 36.93 10.87 12.43
C TRP A 254 36.85 10.80 13.96
N ILE A 255 35.91 11.48 14.61
CA ILE A 255 35.73 11.41 16.08
C ILE A 255 35.23 10.02 16.50
N ILE A 256 34.34 9.40 15.72
CA ILE A 256 33.90 8.02 15.95
C ILE A 256 35.07 7.06 15.77
N TYR A 257 35.91 7.26 14.74
CA TYR A 257 37.13 6.46 14.54
C TYR A 257 38.15 6.64 15.67
N VAL A 258 38.28 7.84 16.25
CA VAL A 258 39.14 8.11 17.42
C VAL A 258 38.58 7.43 18.68
N VAL A 259 37.27 7.50 18.93
CA VAL A 259 36.64 6.86 20.10
C VAL A 259 36.73 5.33 19.99
N VAL A 260 36.48 4.75 18.82
CA VAL A 260 36.66 3.31 18.57
C VAL A 260 38.12 2.91 18.70
N GLY A 261 39.06 3.74 18.23
CA GLY A 261 40.50 3.53 18.41
C GLY A 261 40.93 3.51 19.88
N ILE A 262 40.42 4.44 20.69
CA ILE A 262 40.70 4.47 22.14
C ILE A 262 40.13 3.22 22.83
N ILE A 263 38.91 2.81 22.50
CA ILE A 263 38.29 1.60 23.07
C ILE A 263 39.11 0.35 22.71
N MET A 264 39.57 0.22 21.47
CA MET A 264 40.44 -0.88 21.03
C MET A 264 41.77 -0.93 21.81
N ILE A 265 42.44 0.21 22.00
CA ILE A 265 43.69 0.30 22.79
C ILE A 265 43.43 -0.07 24.25
N THR A 266 42.31 0.37 24.82
CA THR A 266 41.94 0.07 26.21
C THR A 266 41.64 -1.43 26.39
N VAL A 267 40.92 -2.05 25.45
CA VAL A 267 40.62 -3.49 25.46
C VAL A 267 41.90 -4.31 25.27
N LEU A 268 42.78 -3.94 24.34
CA LEU A 268 44.08 -4.59 24.14
C LEU A 268 44.96 -4.49 25.39
N SER A 269 44.99 -3.33 26.05
CA SER A 269 45.73 -3.13 27.30
C SER A 269 45.19 -4.03 28.42
N ILE A 270 43.87 -4.15 28.57
CA ILE A 270 43.25 -5.01 29.59
C ILE A 270 43.52 -6.50 29.31
N VAL A 271 43.51 -6.92 28.05
CA VAL A 271 43.80 -8.32 27.67
C VAL A 271 45.27 -8.67 27.90
N ILE A 272 46.19 -7.76 27.61
CA ILE A 272 47.64 -8.00 27.80
C ILE A 272 48.04 -7.93 29.29
N PHE A 273 47.41 -7.05 30.08
CA PHE A 273 47.72 -6.90 31.51
C PHE A 273 46.94 -7.84 32.44
N ARG A 274 46.04 -8.69 31.92
CA ARG A 274 45.45 -9.78 32.71
C ARG A 274 46.49 -10.87 32.96
N LYS A 275 47.19 -10.78 34.10
CA LYS A 275 48.01 -11.87 34.63
C LYS A 275 47.13 -13.13 34.80
N PRO A 276 47.58 -14.31 34.35
CA PRO A 276 46.84 -15.54 34.58
C PRO A 276 46.78 -15.83 36.08
N VAL A 277 45.55 -15.99 36.60
CA VAL A 277 45.31 -16.45 37.96
C VAL A 277 45.82 -17.88 38.06
N LYS A 278 46.91 -18.11 38.80
CA LYS A 278 47.36 -19.45 39.18
C LYS A 278 46.32 -20.05 40.12
N VAL A 279 45.65 -21.10 39.68
CA VAL A 279 44.90 -22.00 40.56
C VAL A 279 45.91 -23.00 41.11
N GLU A 280 46.30 -22.85 42.37
CA GLU A 280 47.20 -23.75 43.07
C GLU A 280 46.37 -24.83 43.77
N ASN A 281 46.50 -26.07 43.27
CA ASN A 281 46.02 -27.28 43.93
C ASN A 281 47.25 -27.98 44.53
N ASP A 282 47.30 -28.13 45.85
CA ASP A 282 48.14 -29.14 46.54
C ASP A 282 47.50 -29.35 47.94
N LYS A 283 46.84 -30.48 48.26
CA LYS A 283 47.37 -31.82 48.55
C LYS A 283 48.59 -31.81 49.49
N THR A 284 48.32 -32.25 50.73
CA THR A 284 49.12 -33.17 51.57
C THR A 284 50.39 -33.70 50.90
N GLU A 285 51.58 -33.73 51.52
CA GLU A 285 51.88 -34.35 52.83
C GLU A 285 53.40 -34.18 53.17
N VAL A 286 53.74 -34.43 54.45
CA VAL A 286 55.06 -34.78 55.05
C VAL A 286 56.08 -33.67 55.40
N ASN A 287 56.07 -33.24 56.66
CA ASN A 287 57.02 -33.72 57.70
C ASN A 287 56.53 -33.29 59.10
#